data_AF-A0A1C4ZTK4-F1
#
_entry.id   AF-A0A1C4ZTK4-F1
#
_cell.length_a   1.000
_cell.length_b   1.000
_cell.length_c   1.000
_cell.angle_alpha   90.00
_cell.angle_beta   90.00
_cell.angle_gamma   90.00
#
_symmetry.space_group_name_H-M   'P 1'
#
loop_
_entity.id
_entity.type
_entity.pdbx_description
1 polymer ?
#
loop_
_entity_poly.entity_id
_entity_poly.type
_entity_poly.pdbx_seq_one_letter_code
_entity_poly.pdbx_strand_id
1 'polypeptide(L)'
;MTAYAAVVLAGGAARRMGGRDKPAVPVHGRSMRDRVLAAVADAVPRVLVGPGGSLPADVLVTREEPAGGGPVAATAAGLALLHPGTTVVALLAADLPLLTRPAVGVLLDALAAESGPGASDGICLLDDRGRRQPLCGVWRVPPLRAALDRTAARRAGALAGALAGASMRELLSELTVRELAWSAAGPPPWFDCDTDSDVRRAEEWTR
;
A
#
# COMPACT_ATOMS: atom_id res chain seq x y z
N MET A 1 -2.28 6.65 19.99
CA MET A 1 -2.16 5.97 18.68
C MET A 1 -3.53 5.96 18.03
N THR A 2 -3.64 6.47 16.81
CA THR A 2 -4.88 6.48 16.04
C THR A 2 -5.17 5.06 15.56
N ALA A 3 -6.38 4.54 15.81
CA ALA A 3 -6.80 3.25 15.28
C ALA A 3 -6.87 3.30 13.74
N TYR A 4 -6.29 2.32 13.06
CA TYR A 4 -6.23 2.26 11.61
C TYR A 4 -6.20 0.80 11.13
N ALA A 5 -6.62 0.57 9.88
CA ALA A 5 -6.45 -0.69 9.18
C ALA A 5 -5.21 -0.67 8.29
N ALA A 6 -4.75 -1.83 7.85
CA ALA A 6 -3.70 -1.92 6.83
C ALA A 6 -4.13 -2.80 5.66
N VAL A 7 -3.90 -2.33 4.44
CA VAL A 7 -4.07 -3.07 3.19
C VAL A 7 -2.71 -3.15 2.50
N VAL A 8 -2.20 -4.37 2.39
CA VAL A 8 -0.89 -4.69 1.80
C VAL A 8 -1.13 -5.35 0.44
N LEU A 9 -0.67 -4.71 -0.64
CA LEU A 9 -0.84 -5.19 -2.00
C LEU A 9 0.37 -6.04 -2.40
N ALA A 10 0.15 -7.34 -2.55
CA ALA A 10 1.13 -8.31 -3.04
C ALA A 10 0.94 -8.64 -4.53
N GLY A 11 0.19 -7.82 -5.26
CA GLY A 11 -0.11 -7.98 -6.67
C GLY A 11 0.90 -7.28 -7.59
N GLY A 12 1.53 -8.03 -8.47
CA GLY A 12 2.39 -7.54 -9.54
C GLY A 12 2.98 -8.73 -10.30
N ALA A 13 2.78 -8.81 -11.61
CA ALA A 13 3.32 -9.92 -12.39
C ALA A 13 4.85 -9.88 -12.30
N ALA A 14 5.43 -10.83 -11.55
CA ALA A 14 6.87 -10.99 -11.33
C ALA A 14 7.60 -11.49 -12.60
N ARG A 15 7.39 -10.79 -13.72
CA ARG A 15 8.00 -11.13 -15.01
C ARG A 15 9.51 -10.93 -15.01
N ARG A 16 10.05 -10.13 -14.08
CA ARG A 16 11.48 -9.75 -14.04
C ARG A 16 12.32 -10.52 -13.02
N MET A 17 11.73 -11.29 -12.11
CA MET A 17 12.46 -12.09 -11.12
C MET A 17 12.30 -13.61 -11.33
N GLY A 18 12.33 -14.04 -12.60
CA GLY A 18 12.29 -15.46 -12.95
C GLY A 18 11.02 -16.20 -12.55
N GLY A 19 9.87 -15.50 -12.45
CA GLY A 19 8.57 -16.11 -12.11
C GLY A 19 8.33 -16.37 -10.61
N ARG A 20 9.25 -15.97 -9.72
CA ARG A 20 9.04 -16.04 -8.26
C ARG A 20 8.06 -14.97 -7.81
N ASP A 21 7.15 -15.31 -6.90
CA ASP A 21 6.29 -14.34 -6.22
C ASP A 21 7.14 -13.29 -5.49
N LYS A 22 7.17 -12.07 -6.03
CA LYS A 22 8.16 -11.04 -5.68
C LYS A 22 8.16 -10.70 -4.18
N PRO A 23 7.00 -10.46 -3.54
CA PRO A 23 6.95 -10.17 -2.10
C PRO A 23 7.39 -11.34 -1.20
N ALA A 24 7.44 -12.58 -1.73
CA ALA A 24 7.90 -13.75 -0.98
C ALA A 24 9.43 -13.87 -0.95
N VAL A 25 10.17 -13.09 -1.75
CA VAL A 25 11.64 -13.12 -1.74
C VAL A 25 12.16 -12.62 -0.39
N PRO A 26 13.09 -13.34 0.26
CA PRO A 26 13.65 -12.94 1.53
C PRO A 26 14.67 -11.81 1.38
N VAL A 27 14.64 -10.89 2.35
CA VAL A 27 15.75 -9.96 2.67
C VAL A 27 16.21 -10.39 4.07
N HIS A 28 17.48 -10.80 4.22
CA HIS A 28 18.01 -11.41 5.46
C HIS A 28 17.07 -12.45 6.09
N GLY A 29 16.64 -13.44 5.30
CA GLY A 29 15.86 -14.59 5.78
C GLY A 29 14.38 -14.33 6.09
N ARG A 30 13.87 -13.11 5.95
CA ARG A 30 12.44 -12.77 6.11
C ARG A 30 11.87 -12.21 4.81
N SER A 31 10.72 -12.72 4.38
CA SER A 31 10.06 -12.23 3.17
C SER A 31 9.72 -10.74 3.27
N MET A 32 9.79 -10.02 2.15
CA MET A 32 9.46 -8.59 2.12
C MET A 32 8.03 -8.34 2.61
N ARG A 33 7.08 -9.18 2.17
CA ARG A 33 5.70 -9.14 2.62
C ARG A 33 5.59 -9.25 4.14
N ASP A 34 6.29 -10.21 4.75
CA ASP A 34 6.21 -10.41 6.19
C ASP A 34 6.89 -9.28 6.97
N ARG A 35 7.88 -8.59 6.36
CA ARG A 35 8.47 -7.34 6.92
C ARG A 35 7.44 -6.22 6.89
N VAL A 36 6.75 -6.01 5.77
CA VAL A 36 5.69 -5.00 5.65
C VAL A 36 4.55 -5.26 6.63
N LEU A 37 4.07 -6.51 6.74
CA LEU A 37 3.04 -6.89 7.71
C LEU A 37 3.48 -6.66 9.17
N ALA A 38 4.79 -6.77 9.47
CA ALA A 38 5.35 -6.45 10.78
C ALA A 38 5.32 -4.96 11.08
N ALA A 39 5.61 -4.12 10.07
CA ALA A 39 5.63 -2.66 10.21
C ALA A 39 4.25 -2.09 10.59
N VAL A 40 3.19 -2.85 10.32
CA VAL A 40 1.79 -2.51 10.66
C VAL A 40 1.16 -3.52 11.61
N ALA A 41 1.94 -4.16 12.49
CA ALA A 41 1.45 -5.19 13.41
C ALA A 41 0.34 -4.71 14.38
N ASP A 42 0.23 -3.41 14.61
CA ASP A 42 -0.80 -2.77 15.45
C ASP A 42 -2.02 -2.28 14.65
N ALA A 43 -2.05 -2.48 13.33
CA ALA A 43 -3.22 -2.19 12.50
C ALA A 43 -4.30 -3.26 12.68
N VAL A 44 -5.57 -2.85 12.70
CA VAL A 44 -6.71 -3.76 12.86
C VAL A 44 -7.85 -3.35 11.91
N PRO A 45 -8.26 -4.20 10.94
CA PRO A 45 -7.60 -5.44 10.54
C PRO A 45 -6.34 -5.20 9.68
N ARG A 46 -5.55 -6.26 9.49
CA ARG A 46 -4.48 -6.35 8.49
C ARG A 46 -4.98 -7.20 7.33
N VAL A 47 -4.92 -6.67 6.11
CA VAL A 47 -5.40 -7.32 4.89
C VAL A 47 -4.27 -7.44 3.89
N LEU A 48 -4.02 -8.65 3.40
CA LEU A 48 -3.19 -8.91 2.24
C LEU A 48 -4.06 -9.07 1.00
N VAL A 49 -3.73 -8.38 -0.08
CA VAL A 49 -4.38 -8.52 -1.39
C VAL A 49 -3.40 -9.16 -2.36
N GLY A 50 -3.71 -10.38 -2.81
CA GLY A 50 -2.82 -11.17 -3.67
C GLY A 50 -2.72 -12.62 -3.20
N PRO A 51 -1.70 -13.37 -3.64
CA PRO A 51 -1.53 -14.77 -3.24
C PRO A 51 -1.31 -14.90 -1.73
N GLY A 52 -2.20 -15.66 -1.07
CA GLY A 52 -2.08 -16.04 0.34
C GLY A 52 -1.14 -17.23 0.49
N GLY A 53 0.09 -16.99 0.89
CA GLY A 53 1.01 -18.05 1.35
C GLY A 53 0.82 -18.35 2.84
N SER A 54 1.87 -18.86 3.49
CA SER A 54 1.91 -18.91 4.96
C SER A 54 1.90 -17.49 5.53
N LEU A 55 0.90 -17.15 6.34
CA LEU A 55 0.67 -15.82 6.92
C LEU A 55 0.32 -15.92 8.41
N PRO A 56 0.52 -14.85 9.20
CA PRO A 56 -0.01 -14.78 10.56
C PRO A 56 -1.53 -14.97 10.57
N ALA A 57 -2.05 -15.63 11.62
CA ALA A 57 -3.46 -16.02 11.71
C ALA A 57 -4.44 -14.84 11.73
N ASP A 58 -3.98 -13.64 12.09
CA ASP A 58 -4.77 -12.41 12.18
C ASP A 58 -4.70 -11.56 10.90
N VAL A 59 -4.08 -12.06 9.83
CA VAL A 59 -4.05 -11.40 8.51
C VAL A 59 -5.16 -11.96 7.63
N LEU A 60 -6.08 -11.10 7.22
CA LEU A 60 -7.11 -11.42 6.24
C LEU A 60 -6.49 -11.45 4.84
N VAL A 61 -6.98 -12.34 3.98
CA VAL A 61 -6.50 -12.48 2.61
C VAL A 61 -7.65 -12.30 1.63
N THR A 62 -7.41 -11.53 0.58
CA THR A 62 -8.33 -11.37 -0.56
C THR A 62 -7.53 -11.25 -1.85
N ARG A 63 -8.22 -11.17 -2.98
CA ARG A 63 -7.64 -10.96 -4.29
C ARG A 63 -8.57 -10.09 -5.13
N GLU A 64 -7.99 -9.23 -5.96
CA GLU A 64 -8.75 -8.47 -6.93
C GLU A 64 -9.31 -9.36 -8.05
N GLU A 65 -10.45 -8.93 -8.62
CA GLU A 65 -11.09 -9.57 -9.75
C GLU A 65 -11.21 -8.56 -10.92
N PRO A 66 -10.69 -8.89 -12.13
CA PRO A 66 -9.88 -10.06 -12.44
C PRO A 66 -8.52 -10.03 -11.74
N ALA A 67 -8.00 -11.21 -11.43
CA ALA A 67 -6.66 -11.37 -10.88
C ALA A 67 -5.60 -10.68 -11.75
N GLY A 68 -4.74 -9.87 -11.15
CA GLY A 68 -3.79 -9.04 -11.89
C GLY A 68 -4.42 -7.76 -12.47
N GLY A 69 -5.63 -7.40 -12.03
CA GLY A 69 -6.34 -6.19 -12.43
C GLY A 69 -5.66 -4.88 -12.02
N GLY A 70 -4.56 -4.95 -11.27
CA GLY A 70 -3.71 -3.81 -10.95
C GLY A 70 -4.01 -3.20 -9.57
N PRO A 71 -3.23 -2.17 -9.18
CA PRO A 71 -3.21 -1.68 -7.80
C PRO A 71 -4.52 -1.05 -7.35
N VAL A 72 -5.29 -0.43 -8.26
CA VAL A 72 -6.59 0.17 -7.91
C VAL A 72 -7.64 -0.91 -7.65
N ALA A 73 -7.70 -1.95 -8.49
CA ALA A 73 -8.58 -3.10 -8.25
C ALA A 73 -8.21 -3.83 -6.94
N ALA A 74 -6.90 -3.99 -6.67
CA ALA A 74 -6.41 -4.57 -5.43
C ALA A 74 -6.74 -3.70 -4.20
N THR A 75 -6.63 -2.38 -4.32
CA THR A 75 -7.08 -1.44 -3.27
C THR A 75 -8.57 -1.65 -2.97
N ALA A 76 -9.42 -1.69 -4.00
CA ALA A 76 -10.86 -1.92 -3.82
C ALA A 76 -11.16 -3.26 -3.12
N ALA A 77 -10.51 -4.35 -3.54
CA ALA A 77 -10.65 -5.67 -2.93
C ALA A 77 -10.24 -5.68 -1.45
N GLY A 78 -9.14 -5.00 -1.10
CA GLY A 78 -8.70 -4.86 0.29
C GLY A 78 -9.67 -4.04 1.15
N LEU A 79 -10.15 -2.91 0.63
CA LEU A 79 -11.09 -2.04 1.34
C LEU A 79 -12.46 -2.69 1.55
N ALA A 80 -12.85 -3.65 0.71
CA ALA A 80 -14.10 -4.40 0.86
C ALA A 80 -14.14 -5.26 2.13
N LEU A 81 -12.98 -5.64 2.69
CA LEU A 81 -12.87 -6.38 3.95
C LEU A 81 -12.87 -5.48 5.20
N LEU A 82 -12.82 -4.15 5.03
CA LEU A 82 -12.78 -3.24 6.16
C LEU A 82 -14.19 -2.95 6.69
N HIS A 83 -14.32 -2.94 8.02
CA HIS A 83 -15.56 -2.56 8.69
C HIS A 83 -16.02 -1.17 8.23
N PRO A 84 -17.34 -0.92 8.03
CA PRO A 84 -17.85 0.38 7.56
C PRO A 84 -17.40 1.59 8.40
N GLY A 85 -17.19 1.38 9.70
CA GLY A 85 -16.68 2.41 10.63
C GLY A 85 -15.16 2.66 10.58
N THR A 86 -14.41 1.97 9.72
CA THR A 86 -12.97 2.20 9.57
C THR A 86 -12.74 3.57 8.93
N THR A 87 -11.96 4.43 9.59
CA THR A 87 -11.75 5.81 9.12
C THR A 87 -10.40 6.03 8.47
N VAL A 88 -9.37 5.25 8.83
CA VAL A 88 -8.00 5.39 8.32
C VAL A 88 -7.46 4.02 7.89
N VAL A 89 -6.74 4.00 6.78
CA VAL A 89 -6.06 2.80 6.25
C VAL A 89 -4.64 3.14 5.79
N ALA A 90 -3.67 2.31 6.16
CA ALA A 90 -2.36 2.29 5.51
C ALA A 90 -2.45 1.44 4.23
N LEU A 91 -2.12 2.01 3.08
CA LEU A 91 -2.09 1.30 1.80
C LEU A 91 -0.63 1.13 1.38
N LEU A 92 -0.18 -0.13 1.36
CA LEU A 92 1.24 -0.47 1.29
C LEU A 92 1.51 -1.48 0.18
N ALA A 93 2.60 -1.32 -0.57
CA ALA A 93 3.11 -2.39 -1.43
C ALA A 93 3.85 -3.43 -0.57
N ALA A 94 3.72 -4.71 -0.94
CA ALA A 94 4.29 -5.82 -0.16
C ALA A 94 5.81 -6.01 -0.36
N ASP A 95 6.40 -5.29 -1.30
CA ASP A 95 7.81 -5.36 -1.70
C ASP A 95 8.64 -4.17 -1.16
N LEU A 96 8.22 -3.60 -0.03
CA LEU A 96 8.89 -2.52 0.69
C LEU A 96 9.66 -3.04 1.92
N PRO A 97 10.79 -3.76 1.76
CA PRO A 97 11.47 -4.44 2.87
C PRO A 97 12.07 -3.51 3.93
N LEU A 98 12.19 -2.22 3.61
CA LEU A 98 12.76 -1.18 4.47
C LEU A 98 11.67 -0.37 5.20
N LEU A 99 10.38 -0.64 4.92
CA LEU A 99 9.29 0.00 5.63
C LEU A 99 9.33 -0.41 7.11
N THR A 100 9.24 0.58 7.99
CA THR A 100 9.27 0.38 9.44
C THR A 100 8.01 0.93 10.08
N ARG A 101 7.72 0.46 11.29
CA ARG A 101 6.64 1.00 12.10
C ARG A 101 6.78 2.52 12.34
N PRO A 102 7.93 3.06 12.75
CA PRO A 102 8.11 4.50 12.86
C PRO A 102 7.78 5.27 11.58
N ALA A 103 8.13 4.74 10.40
CA ALA A 103 7.78 5.39 9.13
C ALA A 103 6.26 5.47 8.90
N VAL A 104 5.52 4.40 9.21
CA VAL A 104 4.05 4.42 9.18
C VAL A 104 3.49 5.41 10.23
N GLY A 105 4.11 5.49 11.41
CA GLY A 105 3.75 6.44 12.47
C GLY A 105 3.81 7.89 12.00
N VAL A 106 4.90 8.29 11.32
CA VAL A 106 5.05 9.66 10.76
C VAL A 106 3.91 10.01 9.79
N LEU A 107 3.52 9.05 8.93
CA LEU A 107 2.40 9.24 8.01
C LEU A 107 1.07 9.41 8.76
N LEU A 108 0.81 8.57 9.77
CA LEU A 108 -0.41 8.62 10.58
C LEU A 108 -0.50 9.92 11.40
N ASP A 109 0.60 10.34 12.01
CA ASP A 109 0.67 11.57 12.80
C ASP A 109 0.43 12.81 11.93
N ALA A 110 1.00 12.83 10.72
CA ALA A 110 0.74 13.91 9.77
C ALA A 110 -0.72 13.96 9.31
N LEU A 111 -1.35 12.81 9.05
CA LEU A 111 -2.77 12.76 8.69
C LEU A 111 -3.65 13.22 9.85
N ALA A 112 -3.32 12.83 11.08
CA ALA A 112 -4.07 13.18 12.29
C ALA A 112 -3.93 14.66 12.67
N ALA A 113 -2.79 15.29 12.37
CA ALA A 113 -2.56 16.72 12.58
C ALA A 113 -3.45 17.60 11.69
N GLU A 114 -4.04 17.06 10.63
CA GLU A 114 -4.96 17.77 9.75
C GLU A 114 -6.41 17.57 10.17
N SER A 115 -7.14 18.67 10.33
CA SER A 115 -8.56 18.69 10.68
C SER A 115 -9.26 19.89 10.06
N GLY A 116 -10.54 19.74 9.74
CA GLY A 116 -11.38 20.81 9.19
C GLY A 116 -11.44 20.84 7.66
N PRO A 117 -12.11 21.86 7.10
CA PRO A 117 -12.23 22.04 5.66
C PRO A 117 -10.86 22.13 4.99
N GLY A 118 -10.66 21.35 3.93
CA GLY A 118 -9.38 21.31 3.20
C GLY A 118 -8.31 20.38 3.77
N ALA A 119 -8.62 19.61 4.83
CA ALA A 119 -7.75 18.53 5.27
C ALA A 119 -7.55 17.50 4.14
N SER A 120 -6.34 16.93 4.05
CA SER A 120 -5.99 15.97 3.00
C SER A 120 -6.76 14.66 3.18
N ASP A 121 -7.10 14.05 2.06
CA ASP A 121 -7.71 12.71 1.99
C ASP A 121 -6.67 11.62 2.22
N GLY A 122 -5.38 11.90 1.99
CA GLY A 122 -4.30 10.98 2.30
C GLY A 122 -2.93 11.64 2.31
N ILE A 123 -2.00 10.95 2.96
CA ILE A 123 -0.59 11.32 3.05
C ILE A 123 0.24 10.19 2.43
N CYS A 124 1.17 10.52 1.54
CA CYS A 124 2.14 9.55 1.02
C CYS A 124 3.56 10.11 0.97
N LEU A 125 4.56 9.23 0.90
CA LEU A 125 5.94 9.65 0.82
C LEU A 125 6.32 10.11 -0.60
N LEU A 126 7.26 11.04 -0.70
CA LEU A 126 7.99 11.35 -1.92
C LEU A 126 9.29 10.55 -1.95
N ASP A 127 9.62 9.98 -3.12
CA ASP A 127 10.96 9.48 -3.36
C ASP A 127 11.99 10.60 -3.56
N ASP A 128 13.26 10.21 -3.67
CA ASP A 128 14.40 11.11 -3.91
C ASP A 128 14.33 11.87 -5.25
N ARG A 129 13.42 11.48 -6.14
CA ARG A 129 13.14 12.15 -7.43
C ARG A 129 11.86 12.99 -7.37
N GLY A 130 11.27 13.18 -6.20
CA GLY A 130 10.04 13.93 -6.02
C GLY A 130 8.79 13.23 -6.53
N ARG A 131 8.82 11.91 -6.72
CA ARG A 131 7.64 11.14 -7.16
C ARG A 131 6.86 10.63 -5.96
N ARG A 132 5.54 10.77 -6.04
CA ARG A 132 4.59 10.22 -5.07
C ARG A 132 4.70 8.70 -5.01
N GLN A 133 4.73 8.16 -3.80
CA GLN A 133 4.71 6.74 -3.50
C GLN A 133 3.36 6.36 -2.87
N PRO A 134 2.28 6.23 -3.67
CA PRO A 134 0.93 6.06 -3.12
C PRO A 134 0.69 4.73 -2.41
N LEU A 135 1.51 3.73 -2.71
CA LEU A 135 1.55 2.44 -2.01
C LEU A 135 2.60 2.45 -0.88
N CYS A 136 2.95 3.64 -0.40
CA CYS A 136 3.66 3.89 0.85
C CYS A 136 2.98 5.12 1.50
N GLY A 137 1.70 4.94 1.83
CA GLY A 137 0.83 6.03 2.26
C GLY A 137 -0.28 5.61 3.20
N VAL A 138 -0.91 6.60 3.84
CA VAL A 138 -2.09 6.45 4.69
C VAL A 138 -3.23 7.31 4.16
N TRP A 139 -4.45 6.80 4.27
CA TRP A 139 -5.61 7.37 3.61
C TRP A 139 -6.81 7.41 4.54
N ARG A 140 -7.61 8.46 4.44
CA ARG A 140 -8.96 8.48 4.99
C ARG A 140 -9.82 7.55 4.13
N VAL A 141 -10.45 6.57 4.77
CA VAL A 141 -11.22 5.52 4.07
C VAL A 141 -12.43 6.09 3.32
N PRO A 142 -13.25 7.00 3.88
CA PRO A 142 -14.43 7.51 3.17
C PRO A 142 -14.11 8.20 1.82
N PRO A 143 -13.19 9.19 1.74
CA PRO A 143 -12.87 9.80 0.45
C PRO A 143 -12.16 8.82 -0.50
N LEU A 144 -11.34 7.90 0.00
CA LEU A 144 -10.71 6.86 -0.83
C LEU A 144 -11.75 5.94 -1.49
N ARG A 145 -12.77 5.50 -0.75
CA ARG A 145 -13.89 4.72 -1.31
C ARG A 145 -14.67 5.54 -2.35
N ALA A 146 -15.01 6.78 -2.05
CA ALA A 146 -15.71 7.65 -3.00
C ALA A 146 -14.89 7.90 -4.29
N ALA A 147 -13.56 7.99 -4.17
CA ALA A 147 -12.66 8.10 -5.31
C ALA A 147 -12.64 6.81 -6.17
N LEU A 148 -12.68 5.63 -5.54
CA LEU A 148 -12.83 4.35 -6.26
C LEU A 148 -14.16 4.31 -7.02
N ASP A 149 -15.26 4.73 -6.39
CA ASP A 149 -16.58 4.75 -7.02
C ASP A 149 -16.62 5.70 -8.23
N ARG A 150 -16.07 6.92 -8.10
CA ARG A 150 -15.94 7.87 -9.22
C ARG A 150 -15.06 7.32 -10.34
N THR A 151 -13.96 6.66 -9.98
CA THR A 151 -13.05 6.03 -10.95
C THR A 151 -13.76 4.92 -11.71
N ALA A 152 -14.50 4.05 -11.01
CA ALA A 152 -15.29 3.00 -11.62
C ALA A 152 -16.38 3.57 -12.53
N ALA A 153 -17.13 4.57 -12.09
CA ALA A 153 -18.19 5.20 -12.88
C ALA A 153 -17.69 5.80 -14.20
N ARG A 154 -16.52 6.46 -14.20
CA ARG A 154 -15.91 6.97 -15.44
C ARG A 154 -15.47 5.89 -16.42
N ARG A 155 -15.15 4.70 -15.89
CA ARG A 155 -14.66 3.55 -16.65
C ARG A 155 -15.77 2.58 -17.04
N ALA A 156 -16.97 2.71 -16.46
CA ALA A 156 -18.12 1.81 -16.62
C ALA A 156 -18.72 1.75 -18.05
N GLY A 157 -18.08 2.37 -19.05
CA GLY A 157 -18.39 2.17 -20.46
C GLY A 157 -17.90 0.84 -21.06
N ALA A 158 -17.18 0.00 -20.30
CA ALA A 158 -16.60 -1.25 -20.83
C ALA A 158 -16.57 -2.40 -19.80
N LEU A 159 -17.57 -3.30 -19.87
CA LEU A 159 -17.60 -4.68 -19.31
C LEU A 159 -17.21 -4.86 -17.81
N ALA A 160 -17.38 -6.08 -17.30
CA ALA A 160 -17.05 -6.43 -15.91
C ALA A 160 -15.57 -6.14 -15.60
N GLY A 161 -15.30 -5.57 -14.41
CA GLY A 161 -13.95 -5.16 -14.00
C GLY A 161 -13.65 -3.67 -14.25
N ALA A 162 -14.56 -2.76 -13.90
CA ALA A 162 -14.41 -1.31 -14.13
C ALA A 162 -13.10 -0.70 -13.60
N LEU A 163 -12.52 -1.27 -12.54
CA LEU A 163 -11.25 -0.83 -11.95
C LEU A 163 -10.02 -1.57 -12.51
N ALA A 164 -10.21 -2.58 -13.34
CA ALA A 164 -9.11 -3.31 -13.96
C ALA A 164 -8.30 -2.38 -14.88
N GLY A 165 -6.97 -2.42 -14.71
CA GLY A 165 -6.02 -1.59 -15.44
C GLY A 165 -6.02 -0.11 -15.03
N ALA A 166 -6.83 0.31 -14.06
CA ALA A 166 -6.78 1.68 -13.54
C ALA A 166 -5.46 1.89 -12.78
N SER A 167 -4.80 3.01 -13.03
CA SER A 167 -3.55 3.38 -12.36
C SER A 167 -3.80 4.09 -11.03
N MET A 168 -2.85 4.00 -10.09
CA MET A 168 -2.92 4.83 -8.88
C MET A 168 -2.98 6.32 -9.22
N ARG A 169 -2.32 6.76 -10.30
CA ARG A 169 -2.39 8.17 -10.75
C ARG A 169 -3.82 8.62 -11.03
N GLU A 170 -4.63 7.79 -11.71
CA GLU A 170 -6.04 8.07 -11.97
C GLU A 170 -6.87 8.09 -10.67
N LEU A 171 -6.59 7.20 -9.73
CA LEU A 171 -7.28 7.20 -8.44
C LEU A 171 -6.94 8.46 -7.63
N LEU A 172 -5.66 8.85 -7.60
CA LEU A 172 -5.20 10.01 -6.85
C LEU A 172 -5.67 11.35 -7.42
N SER A 173 -6.06 11.42 -8.70
CA SER A 173 -6.62 12.66 -9.25
C SER A 173 -7.97 13.03 -8.61
N GLU A 174 -8.59 12.08 -7.91
CA GLU A 174 -9.85 12.24 -7.19
C GLU A 174 -9.69 12.66 -5.74
N LEU A 175 -8.45 12.80 -5.27
CA LEU A 175 -8.11 12.96 -3.86
C LEU A 175 -7.23 14.19 -3.66
N THR A 176 -7.44 14.85 -2.53
CA THR A 176 -6.49 15.82 -1.99
C THR A 176 -5.38 15.06 -1.28
N VAL A 177 -4.19 15.02 -1.89
CA VAL A 177 -3.06 14.26 -1.35
C VAL A 177 -1.97 15.24 -0.92
N ARG A 178 -1.53 15.12 0.32
CA ARG A 178 -0.31 15.78 0.79
C ARG A 178 0.85 14.81 0.78
N GLU A 179 1.99 15.29 0.30
CA GLU A 179 3.19 14.51 0.23
C GLU A 179 4.17 14.88 1.35
N LEU A 180 4.89 13.86 1.85
CA LEU A 180 5.93 14.05 2.83
C LEU A 180 7.28 13.61 2.25
N ALA A 181 8.24 14.53 2.27
CA ALA A 181 9.64 14.18 2.12
C ALA A 181 10.11 13.45 3.38
N TRP A 182 10.77 12.32 3.21
CA TRP A 182 11.38 11.62 4.35
C TRP A 182 12.71 12.28 4.72
N SER A 183 12.76 12.78 5.93
CA SER A 183 13.92 13.46 6.51
C SER A 183 14.51 12.71 7.70
N ALA A 184 13.89 11.60 8.12
CA ALA A 184 14.39 10.79 9.23
C ALA A 184 15.65 10.01 8.81
N ALA A 185 16.52 9.76 9.79
CA ALA A 185 17.70 8.92 9.59
C ALA A 185 17.28 7.47 9.28
N GLY A 186 18.03 6.82 8.39
CA GLY A 186 17.80 5.42 8.03
C GLY A 186 17.45 5.22 6.55
N PRO A 187 17.16 3.98 6.15
CA PRO A 187 16.87 3.66 4.77
C PRO A 187 15.56 4.28 4.28
N PRO A 188 15.43 4.49 2.96
CA PRO A 188 14.19 4.97 2.35
C PRO A 188 13.06 3.94 2.54
N PRO A 189 11.98 4.25 3.27
CA PRO A 189 10.91 3.29 3.57
C PRO A 189 10.04 2.91 2.36
N TRP A 190 10.08 3.72 1.30
CA TRP A 190 9.40 3.45 0.03
C TRP A 190 10.25 2.63 -0.96
N PHE A 191 11.45 2.19 -0.56
CA PHE A 191 12.32 1.44 -1.46
C PHE A 191 11.68 0.09 -1.80
N ASP A 192 11.28 -0.06 -3.06
CA ASP A 192 10.71 -1.27 -3.62
C ASP A 192 11.80 -2.12 -4.30
N CYS A 193 11.70 -3.44 -4.15
CA CYS A 193 12.71 -4.35 -4.70
C CYS A 193 12.28 -5.05 -5.98
N ASP A 194 12.40 -4.38 -7.14
CA ASP A 194 12.05 -4.91 -8.46
C ASP A 194 13.00 -5.98 -9.02
N THR A 195 14.24 -6.00 -8.54
CA THR A 195 15.33 -6.82 -9.06
C THR A 195 16.16 -7.45 -7.95
N ASP A 196 16.95 -8.49 -8.29
CA ASP A 196 17.93 -9.06 -7.37
C ASP A 196 18.97 -8.03 -6.88
N SER A 197 19.23 -6.98 -7.66
CA SER A 197 20.11 -5.88 -7.25
C SER A 197 19.48 -5.04 -6.15
N ASP A 198 18.17 -4.83 -6.20
CA ASP A 198 17.44 -4.09 -5.18
C ASP A 198 17.39 -4.88 -3.88
N VAL A 199 17.19 -6.20 -3.96
CA VAL A 199 17.25 -7.10 -2.79
C VAL A 199 18.59 -7.00 -2.09
N ARG A 200 19.71 -7.12 -2.81
CA ARG A 200 21.06 -6.97 -2.23
C ARG A 200 21.25 -5.60 -1.57
N ARG A 201 20.74 -4.54 -2.20
CA ARG A 201 20.81 -3.19 -1.63
C ARG A 201 19.97 -3.04 -0.36
N ALA A 202 18.78 -3.65 -0.33
CA ALA A 202 17.97 -3.71 0.88
C ALA A 202 18.65 -4.50 2.02
N GLU A 203 19.37 -5.57 1.69
CA GLU A 203 20.17 -6.33 2.64
C GLU A 203 21.31 -5.50 3.24
N GLU A 204 21.99 -4.66 2.45
CA GLU A 204 23.05 -3.77 2.96
C GLU A 204 22.54 -2.78 4.02
N TRP A 205 21.32 -2.28 3.86
CA TRP A 205 20.70 -1.35 4.80
C TRP A 205 20.07 -2.00 6.03
N THR A 206 19.83 -3.31 6.00
CA THR A 206 19.16 -4.05 7.08
C THR A 206 20.14 -4.86 7.93
N ARG A 207 21.44 -4.58 7.81
CA ARG A 207 22.50 -5.13 8.67
C ARG A 207 22.49 -4.55 10.08
#